data_AF-A0AAN9EXR0-F1
#
_entry.id   AF-A0AAN9EXR0-F1
#
_cell.length_a   1.000
_cell.length_b   1.000
_cell.length_c   1.000
_cell.angle_alpha   90.00
_cell.angle_beta   90.00
_cell.angle_gamma   90.00
#
_symmetry.space_group_name_H-M   'P 1'
#
loop_
_entity.id
_entity.type
_entity.pdbx_description
1 polymer ?
#
loop_
_entity_poly.entity_id
_entity_poly.type
_entity_poly.pdbx_seq_one_letter_code
_entity_poly.pdbx_strand_id
1 'polypeptide(L)'
;MTWQYHGHSKTKKSAPNSNYIILKSILIRSPPSILPIQRPLSPPNPEPYPPITQIKTPNTLSPTVSLSLTPTMNSIALKSFVGLRQSSPEPPHFAAHPKPLTLHHRNLKVVAGKSSPKFQGRNLRVAVIGGGPAGGSAAETLAKGGVETFLIERKLDNCKPCGGAIPLCMVGEFDLPLDIIDRRVTKMKMISPSNVAVDIGRTLKPHEYIGMVRREVLDAYMRDRAKENGANIINGLFLKMDVPKDKESPYVLHYSSYDGKTGGVGEKCTLEVDAVIGADGANSRVAKSIDAGEYEYAIAFQERIKIPDNKMVYYENLAEMYVGDDVSPDFYGWVFPKCDHVAVGTGTVTHKGDIKKFQLATRKRAEDKILGGKIIRVEAHPIPEHPRPRRLLGRVALVGDAAGYVTKCSGEGIYFAAKSGRMCAEAIVEGSENGKRMVEEGDLRKYLEKWDKTYWPTYKVLDILQKVFYRSNPAREAFVEMCADEYVQKMTFDSYLYKTVVPGNPLDDLKLAINTIGSLVRANAIRREMKKLNV
;
A
#
# COMPACT_ATOMS: atom_id res chain seq x y z
N MET A 1 53.95 -30.51 -41.91
CA MET A 1 54.57 -29.31 -41.32
C MET A 1 53.65 -28.83 -40.20
N THR A 2 53.85 -29.31 -38.96
CA THR A 2 54.70 -28.78 -37.86
C THR A 2 53.91 -27.88 -36.88
N TRP A 3 53.98 -28.26 -35.58
CA TRP A 3 53.61 -27.54 -34.32
C TRP A 3 52.10 -27.44 -34.00
N GLN A 4 51.48 -28.04 -32.97
CA GLN A 4 51.78 -28.45 -31.57
C GLN A 4 51.72 -27.33 -30.48
N TYR A 5 50.83 -27.59 -29.49
CA TYR A 5 50.78 -27.21 -28.06
C TYR A 5 50.04 -25.95 -27.51
N HIS A 6 48.94 -26.26 -26.81
CA HIS A 6 48.41 -25.81 -25.49
C HIS A 6 48.48 -24.35 -25.01
N GLY A 7 47.31 -23.87 -24.57
CA GLY A 7 47.17 -22.79 -23.58
C GLY A 7 45.76 -22.71 -22.99
N HIS A 8 45.57 -23.19 -21.76
CA HIS A 8 44.41 -22.91 -20.91
C HIS A 8 44.28 -21.40 -20.65
N SER A 9 43.09 -20.82 -20.83
CA SER A 9 42.73 -19.53 -20.20
C SER A 9 41.21 -19.36 -20.05
N LYS A 10 40.76 -19.66 -18.82
CA LYS A 10 39.71 -18.97 -18.04
C LYS A 10 38.50 -18.43 -18.83
N THR A 11 37.40 -19.19 -18.76
CA THR A 11 36.04 -18.69 -18.97
C THR A 11 35.74 -17.53 -18.02
N LYS A 12 35.63 -16.30 -18.56
CA LYS A 12 35.06 -15.17 -17.83
C LYS A 12 33.56 -15.39 -17.69
N LYS A 13 33.13 -15.68 -16.46
CA LYS A 13 31.73 -15.70 -16.02
C LYS A 13 31.04 -14.41 -16.47
N SER A 14 29.86 -14.55 -17.08
CA SER A 14 28.92 -13.47 -17.29
C SER A 14 28.58 -12.82 -15.95
N ALA A 15 28.70 -11.49 -15.88
CA ALA A 15 28.35 -10.71 -14.71
C ALA A 15 26.81 -10.68 -14.53
N PRO A 16 26.29 -10.80 -13.30
CA PRO A 16 24.86 -10.68 -13.03
C PRO A 16 24.38 -9.23 -13.16
N ASN A 17 23.10 -9.06 -13.52
CA ASN A 17 22.37 -7.78 -13.58
C ASN A 17 22.76 -6.81 -12.44
N SER A 18 23.09 -5.56 -12.78
CA SER A 18 23.64 -4.56 -11.84
C SER A 18 22.70 -4.19 -10.68
N ASN A 19 21.39 -4.40 -10.81
CA ASN A 19 20.43 -4.21 -9.71
C ASN A 19 20.63 -5.20 -8.54
N TYR A 20 21.41 -6.27 -8.72
CA TYR A 20 21.78 -7.21 -7.66
C TYR A 20 23.06 -6.82 -6.89
N ILE A 21 23.82 -5.82 -7.37
CA ILE A 21 25.13 -5.48 -6.80
C ILE A 21 25.01 -4.62 -5.54
N ILE A 22 24.01 -3.73 -5.47
CA ILE A 22 23.72 -2.87 -4.28
C ILE A 22 23.49 -3.72 -3.03
N LEU A 23 22.77 -4.83 -3.16
CA LEU A 23 22.40 -5.69 -2.04
C LEU A 23 23.47 -6.73 -1.69
N LYS A 24 24.30 -7.17 -2.65
CA LYS A 24 25.42 -8.09 -2.36
C LYS A 24 26.56 -7.42 -1.61
N SER A 25 26.82 -6.13 -1.82
CA SER A 25 27.89 -5.40 -1.13
C SER A 25 27.57 -5.07 0.33
N ILE A 26 26.28 -5.01 0.70
CA ILE A 26 25.81 -4.80 2.08
C ILE A 26 25.83 -6.10 2.91
N LEU A 27 25.83 -7.28 2.27
CA LEU A 27 25.60 -8.57 2.92
C LEU A 27 26.79 -9.54 2.76
N ILE A 28 27.87 -9.33 3.53
CA ILE A 28 28.89 -10.36 3.75
C ILE A 28 29.07 -10.59 5.26
N ARG A 29 28.35 -11.59 5.79
CA ARG A 29 28.76 -12.63 6.76
C ARG A 29 27.52 -13.24 7.43
N SER A 30 27.17 -14.47 7.03
CA SER A 30 26.24 -15.34 7.78
C SER A 30 27.05 -16.22 8.75
N PRO A 31 26.65 -16.38 10.03
CA PRO A 31 27.10 -17.48 10.87
C PRO A 31 26.18 -18.71 10.74
N PRO A 32 26.60 -19.91 11.21
CA PRO A 32 26.08 -21.19 10.74
C PRO A 32 24.78 -21.64 11.42
N SER A 33 24.14 -22.59 10.73
CA SER A 33 22.95 -23.40 11.03
C SER A 33 22.75 -23.79 12.50
N ILE A 34 21.53 -23.54 13.01
CA ILE A 34 21.02 -24.09 14.28
C ILE A 34 19.93 -25.13 13.95
N LEU A 35 20.06 -26.30 14.60
CA LEU A 35 19.18 -27.48 14.56
C LEU A 35 17.75 -27.21 15.09
N PRO A 36 16.75 -28.06 14.76
CA PRO A 36 15.35 -27.80 15.03
C PRO A 36 15.01 -27.90 16.52
N ILE A 37 14.36 -26.86 17.06
CA ILE A 37 13.82 -26.83 18.42
C ILE A 37 12.38 -27.40 18.40
N GLN A 38 12.11 -28.32 19.33
CA GLN A 38 10.84 -28.98 19.55
C GLN A 38 9.70 -28.00 19.90
N ARG A 39 8.47 -28.38 19.52
CA ARG A 39 7.21 -27.66 19.80
C ARG A 39 7.00 -27.45 21.31
N PRO A 40 6.61 -26.24 21.77
CA PRO A 40 6.01 -26.09 23.09
C PRO A 40 4.56 -26.60 23.12
N LEU A 41 4.19 -27.19 24.24
CA LEU A 41 2.84 -27.65 24.60
C LEU A 41 1.86 -26.47 24.77
N SER A 42 0.58 -26.74 24.52
CA SER A 42 -0.56 -25.82 24.57
C SER A 42 -0.71 -25.10 25.92
N PRO A 43 -1.12 -23.81 25.95
CA PRO A 43 -1.51 -23.15 27.19
C PRO A 43 -2.91 -23.59 27.66
N PRO A 44 -3.20 -23.57 28.98
CA PRO A 44 -4.50 -23.93 29.53
C PRO A 44 -5.56 -22.83 29.32
N ASN A 45 -6.84 -23.25 29.29
CA ASN A 45 -8.02 -22.42 29.09
C ASN A 45 -8.16 -21.28 30.12
N PRO A 46 -8.68 -20.10 29.73
CA PRO A 46 -9.01 -19.03 30.67
C PRO A 46 -10.36 -19.28 31.37
N GLU A 47 -10.38 -19.08 32.69
CA GLU A 47 -11.60 -19.04 33.52
C GLU A 47 -12.45 -17.78 33.27
N PRO A 48 -13.78 -17.82 33.53
CA PRO A 48 -14.70 -16.72 33.24
C PRO A 48 -14.68 -15.61 34.31
N TYR A 49 -14.74 -14.36 33.85
CA TYR A 49 -14.86 -13.17 34.70
C TYR A 49 -16.26 -13.03 35.37
N PRO A 50 -16.34 -12.48 36.60
CA PRO A 50 -17.61 -12.20 37.28
C PRO A 50 -18.30 -10.93 36.75
N PRO A 51 -19.63 -10.78 36.97
CA PRO A 51 -20.44 -9.73 36.35
C PRO A 51 -20.28 -8.35 36.99
N ILE A 52 -20.34 -7.32 36.15
CA ILE A 52 -20.23 -5.89 36.48
C ILE A 52 -21.53 -5.43 37.18
N THR A 53 -21.40 -4.91 38.40
CA THR A 53 -22.48 -4.25 39.14
C THR A 53 -22.52 -2.75 38.79
N GLN A 54 -23.72 -2.25 38.50
CA GLN A 54 -24.00 -0.82 38.26
C GLN A 54 -23.72 0.02 39.52
N ILE A 55 -22.97 1.11 39.38
CA ILE A 55 -22.82 2.11 40.44
C ILE A 55 -23.54 3.40 40.03
N LYS A 56 -24.45 3.83 40.92
CA LYS A 56 -25.24 5.06 40.88
C LYS A 56 -24.38 6.31 41.04
N THR A 57 -24.79 7.37 40.36
CA THR A 57 -24.37 8.77 40.57
C THR A 57 -24.71 9.30 41.96
N PRO A 58 -23.93 10.27 42.47
CA PRO A 58 -24.56 11.43 43.10
C PRO A 58 -24.00 12.79 42.65
N ASN A 59 -24.86 13.79 42.86
CA ASN A 59 -24.78 15.20 42.48
C ASN A 59 -23.81 16.06 43.32
N THR A 60 -23.35 17.13 42.66
CA THR A 60 -23.08 18.52 43.15
C THR A 60 -22.16 18.76 44.35
N LEU A 61 -21.09 19.52 44.12
CA LEU A 61 -20.79 20.83 44.77
C LEU A 61 -19.51 21.47 44.16
N SER A 62 -19.57 22.77 43.92
CA SER A 62 -18.45 23.72 43.74
C SER A 62 -18.42 24.62 45.00
N PRO A 63 -17.38 25.45 45.33
CA PRO A 63 -16.40 26.07 44.42
C PRO A 63 -14.94 26.23 44.93
N THR A 64 -14.10 26.75 44.02
CA THR A 64 -12.85 27.53 44.23
C THR A 64 -11.64 26.89 44.91
N VAL A 65 -10.61 26.56 44.11
CA VAL A 65 -9.20 26.86 44.41
C VAL A 65 -8.50 27.28 43.11
N SER A 66 -8.01 28.51 43.08
CA SER A 66 -7.09 29.03 42.09
C SER A 66 -5.70 28.43 42.29
N LEU A 67 -5.20 27.68 41.30
CA LEU A 67 -3.80 27.28 41.22
C LEU A 67 -3.27 27.68 39.84
N SER A 68 -2.47 28.74 39.84
CA SER A 68 -1.60 29.14 38.73
C SER A 68 -0.57 28.04 38.49
N LEU A 69 -0.74 27.28 37.42
CA LEU A 69 0.29 26.42 36.86
C LEU A 69 0.58 26.90 35.44
N THR A 70 1.66 27.66 35.31
CA THR A 70 2.34 27.89 34.04
C THR A 70 2.78 26.55 33.45
N PRO A 71 2.31 26.13 32.26
CA PRO A 71 2.94 25.03 31.55
C PRO A 71 4.18 25.58 30.85
N THR A 72 5.35 25.08 31.23
CA THR A 72 6.57 25.22 30.44
C THR A 72 6.36 24.54 29.09
N MET A 73 6.03 25.35 28.08
CA MET A 73 6.02 24.95 26.67
C MET A 73 7.46 24.66 26.22
N ASN A 74 7.90 23.41 26.33
CA ASN A 74 8.99 22.92 25.49
C ASN A 74 8.39 22.51 24.13
N SER A 75 8.18 23.48 23.24
CA SER A 75 7.86 23.19 21.84
C SER A 75 9.04 22.43 21.23
N ILE A 76 8.78 21.28 20.61
CA ILE A 76 9.82 20.48 19.97
C ILE A 76 10.08 21.08 18.59
N ALA A 77 10.94 22.10 18.55
CA ALA A 77 11.34 22.72 17.29
C ALA A 77 12.10 21.70 16.40
N LEU A 78 11.68 21.58 15.13
CA LEU A 78 12.38 20.74 14.15
C LEU A 78 13.77 21.31 13.88
N LYS A 79 14.79 20.45 13.87
CA LYS A 79 16.15 20.83 13.48
C LYS A 79 16.32 20.64 11.98
N SER A 80 16.76 21.68 11.26
CA SER A 80 17.09 21.60 9.84
C SER A 80 18.38 20.81 9.62
N PHE A 81 18.41 19.91 8.65
CA PHE A 81 19.62 19.20 8.26
C PHE A 81 20.62 20.16 7.57
N VAL A 82 21.85 20.22 8.08
CA VAL A 82 22.96 21.00 7.48
C VAL A 82 23.95 20.00 6.89
N GLY A 83 23.87 19.76 5.58
CA GLY A 83 24.75 18.82 4.86
C GLY A 83 26.19 19.33 4.67
N LEU A 84 27.11 18.43 4.28
CA LEU A 84 28.52 18.74 4.00
C LEU A 84 28.89 18.48 2.53
N ARG A 85 29.52 19.50 1.92
CA ARG A 85 30.37 19.57 0.71
C ARG A 85 29.78 19.16 -0.66
N GLN A 86 29.66 20.18 -1.51
CA GLN A 86 29.50 20.08 -2.98
C GLN A 86 30.81 19.61 -3.62
N SER A 87 30.74 18.65 -4.54
CA SER A 87 31.82 18.29 -5.45
C SER A 87 31.55 18.82 -6.86
N SER A 88 32.59 19.39 -7.48
CA SER A 88 32.60 20.08 -8.77
C SER A 88 32.24 19.18 -9.98
N PRO A 89 31.81 19.76 -11.12
CA PRO A 89 31.39 19.01 -12.30
C PRO A 89 32.56 18.65 -13.23
N GLU A 90 32.55 17.42 -13.78
CA GLU A 90 33.40 16.97 -14.89
C GLU A 90 32.63 16.95 -16.25
N PRO A 91 33.32 17.07 -17.40
CA PRO A 91 32.72 17.27 -18.71
C PRO A 91 32.27 15.96 -19.40
N PRO A 92 31.44 16.03 -20.46
CA PRO A 92 30.76 14.87 -21.03
C PRO A 92 31.60 14.09 -22.05
N HIS A 93 31.56 12.76 -21.96
CA HIS A 93 32.05 11.87 -23.01
C HIS A 93 30.90 11.27 -23.84
N PHE A 94 31.06 11.29 -25.17
CA PHE A 94 30.08 10.80 -26.15
C PHE A 94 30.24 9.29 -26.48
N ALA A 95 29.06 8.65 -26.53
CA ALA A 95 28.57 7.62 -27.47
C ALA A 95 29.18 6.20 -27.55
N ALA A 96 28.29 5.19 -27.51
CA ALA A 96 28.11 4.19 -28.58
C ALA A 96 26.79 3.40 -28.41
N HIS A 97 26.04 3.21 -29.50
CA HIS A 97 24.81 2.41 -29.55
C HIS A 97 25.11 0.89 -29.63
N PRO A 98 24.43 0.03 -28.85
CA PRO A 98 24.39 -1.41 -29.11
C PRO A 98 23.16 -1.83 -29.94
N LYS A 99 23.41 -2.79 -30.84
CA LYS A 99 22.46 -3.45 -31.76
C LYS A 99 21.42 -4.34 -31.03
N PRO A 100 20.30 -4.71 -31.70
CA PRO A 100 19.22 -5.46 -31.07
C PRO A 100 19.61 -6.90 -30.74
N LEU A 101 19.25 -7.36 -29.55
CA LEU A 101 19.39 -8.75 -29.11
C LEU A 101 18.09 -9.51 -29.37
N THR A 102 18.18 -10.60 -30.14
CA THR A 102 17.13 -11.61 -30.30
C THR A 102 17.11 -12.55 -29.09
N LEU A 103 15.97 -12.59 -28.38
CA LEU A 103 15.75 -13.49 -27.23
C LEU A 103 14.96 -14.72 -27.68
N HIS A 104 15.58 -15.90 -27.58
CA HIS A 104 14.88 -17.18 -27.67
C HIS A 104 14.21 -17.50 -26.33
N HIS A 105 12.90 -17.24 -26.23
CA HIS A 105 12.08 -17.74 -25.14
C HIS A 105 11.60 -19.17 -25.46
N ARG A 106 11.94 -20.13 -24.59
CA ARG A 106 11.22 -21.42 -24.54
C ARG A 106 9.83 -21.13 -23.99
N ASN A 107 8.83 -21.18 -24.86
CA ASN A 107 7.42 -21.01 -24.53
C ASN A 107 6.94 -22.20 -23.69
N LEU A 108 6.60 -21.94 -22.42
CA LEU A 108 5.61 -22.76 -21.71
C LEU A 108 4.26 -22.50 -22.39
N LYS A 109 3.77 -23.50 -23.12
CA LYS A 109 2.51 -23.42 -23.85
C LYS A 109 1.37 -23.66 -22.85
N VAL A 110 0.87 -22.61 -22.22
CA VAL A 110 -0.45 -22.64 -21.57
C VAL A 110 -1.47 -22.62 -22.70
N VAL A 111 -2.09 -23.77 -22.96
CA VAL A 111 -3.21 -23.86 -23.90
C VAL A 111 -4.42 -23.28 -23.18
N ALA A 112 -4.74 -22.01 -23.44
CA ALA A 112 -6.06 -21.47 -23.15
C ALA A 112 -7.05 -22.23 -24.03
N GLY A 113 -7.90 -23.06 -23.44
CA GLY A 113 -8.88 -23.83 -24.16
C GLY A 113 -9.87 -22.89 -24.85
N LYS A 114 -9.85 -22.84 -26.19
CA LYS A 114 -10.94 -22.24 -26.99
C LYS A 114 -12.21 -23.10 -26.99
N SER A 115 -12.29 -24.10 -26.11
CA SER A 115 -13.36 -25.09 -26.02
C SER A 115 -14.52 -24.67 -25.12
N SER A 116 -14.38 -23.59 -24.33
CA SER A 116 -15.43 -23.17 -23.40
C SER A 116 -16.68 -22.71 -24.17
N PRO A 117 -17.89 -22.99 -23.65
CA PRO A 117 -19.13 -22.71 -24.35
C PRO A 117 -19.30 -21.21 -24.60
N LYS A 118 -19.85 -20.89 -25.77
CA LYS A 118 -20.30 -19.53 -26.11
C LYS A 118 -21.71 -19.32 -25.62
N PHE A 119 -22.00 -18.13 -25.11
CA PHE A 119 -23.35 -17.78 -24.68
C PHE A 119 -24.24 -17.46 -25.88
N GLN A 120 -25.45 -18.01 -25.89
CA GLN A 120 -26.49 -17.66 -26.84
C GLN A 120 -27.48 -16.69 -26.18
N GLY A 121 -27.72 -15.54 -26.79
CA GLY A 121 -28.74 -14.57 -26.33
C GLY A 121 -28.40 -13.78 -25.05
N ARG A 122 -27.23 -13.99 -24.43
CA ARG A 122 -26.74 -13.21 -23.27
C ARG A 122 -25.22 -13.04 -23.30
N ASN A 123 -24.71 -12.15 -22.45
CA ASN A 123 -23.27 -12.02 -22.21
C ASN A 123 -22.87 -12.75 -20.90
N LEU A 124 -21.56 -12.87 -20.67
CA LEU A 124 -20.97 -13.31 -19.42
C LEU A 124 -21.46 -12.40 -18.29
N ARG A 125 -21.93 -12.98 -17.20
CA ARG A 125 -22.32 -12.29 -15.97
C ARG A 125 -21.18 -12.31 -14.97
N VAL A 126 -20.73 -11.15 -14.52
CA VAL A 126 -19.63 -11.05 -13.55
C VAL A 126 -20.04 -10.18 -12.37
N ALA A 127 -19.87 -10.71 -11.17
CA ALA A 127 -20.02 -9.93 -9.95
C ALA A 127 -18.68 -9.38 -9.46
N VAL A 128 -18.67 -8.11 -9.09
CA VAL A 128 -17.60 -7.44 -8.38
C VAL A 128 -18.09 -7.13 -6.96
N ILE A 129 -17.47 -7.76 -5.97
CA ILE A 129 -17.88 -7.60 -4.57
C ILE A 129 -17.00 -6.54 -3.91
N GLY A 130 -17.59 -5.43 -3.49
CA GLY A 130 -16.90 -4.25 -2.96
C GLY A 130 -16.75 -3.14 -4.01
N GLY A 131 -17.06 -1.91 -3.62
CA GLY A 131 -17.13 -0.71 -4.47
C GLY A 131 -16.08 0.36 -4.17
N GLY A 132 -14.92 -0.04 -3.63
CA GLY A 132 -13.73 0.82 -3.53
C GLY A 132 -12.96 0.89 -4.86
N PRO A 133 -11.71 1.42 -4.88
CA PRO A 133 -10.95 1.65 -6.11
C PRO A 133 -10.74 0.39 -6.96
N ALA A 134 -10.48 -0.76 -6.31
CA ALA A 134 -10.37 -2.05 -7.01
C ALA A 134 -11.68 -2.44 -7.70
N GLY A 135 -12.80 -2.34 -6.98
CA GLY A 135 -14.10 -2.75 -7.49
C GLY A 135 -14.66 -1.81 -8.55
N GLY A 136 -14.59 -0.50 -8.31
CA GLY A 136 -15.01 0.51 -9.29
C GLY A 136 -14.23 0.37 -10.60
N SER A 137 -12.89 0.23 -10.53
CA SER A 137 -12.10 0.03 -11.74
C SER A 137 -12.39 -1.30 -12.43
N ALA A 138 -12.60 -2.39 -11.68
CA ALA A 138 -12.92 -3.68 -12.27
C ALA A 138 -14.28 -3.63 -12.98
N ALA A 139 -15.30 -3.07 -12.32
CA ALA A 139 -16.65 -2.99 -12.86
C ALA A 139 -16.72 -2.10 -14.11
N GLU A 140 -16.05 -0.93 -14.10
CA GLU A 140 -15.95 -0.07 -15.29
C GLU A 140 -15.32 -0.81 -16.47
N THR A 141 -14.21 -1.52 -16.24
CA THR A 141 -13.48 -2.24 -17.29
C THR A 141 -14.30 -3.39 -17.87
N LEU A 142 -14.99 -4.16 -17.01
CA LEU A 142 -15.89 -5.23 -17.45
C LEU A 142 -17.04 -4.70 -18.30
N ALA A 143 -17.72 -3.64 -17.82
CA ALA A 143 -18.86 -3.06 -18.51
C ALA A 143 -18.47 -2.50 -19.89
N LYS A 144 -17.35 -1.78 -19.98
CA LYS A 144 -16.76 -1.35 -21.28
C LYS A 144 -16.42 -2.52 -22.21
N GLY A 145 -16.03 -3.66 -21.64
CA GLY A 145 -15.70 -4.88 -22.36
C GLY A 145 -16.89 -5.75 -22.76
N GLY A 146 -18.13 -5.25 -22.65
CA GLY A 146 -19.33 -5.97 -23.06
C GLY A 146 -19.79 -7.07 -22.08
N VAL A 147 -19.24 -7.10 -20.87
CA VAL A 147 -19.63 -8.07 -19.82
C VAL A 147 -20.82 -7.52 -19.04
N GLU A 148 -21.83 -8.39 -18.79
CA GLU A 148 -22.94 -8.06 -17.91
C GLU A 148 -22.43 -8.00 -16.46
N THR A 149 -22.34 -6.78 -15.93
CA THR A 149 -21.55 -6.53 -14.71
C THR A 149 -22.45 -6.12 -13.55
N PHE A 150 -22.22 -6.72 -12.39
CA PHE A 150 -22.90 -6.39 -11.13
C PHE A 150 -21.86 -5.98 -10.09
N LEU A 151 -21.96 -4.77 -9.52
CA LEU A 151 -21.12 -4.33 -8.41
C LEU A 151 -21.95 -4.29 -7.13
N ILE A 152 -21.57 -5.06 -6.12
CA ILE A 152 -22.27 -5.10 -4.82
C ILE A 152 -21.42 -4.35 -3.79
N GLU A 153 -21.91 -3.22 -3.29
CA GLU A 153 -21.25 -2.44 -2.22
C GLU A 153 -22.19 -2.26 -1.03
N ARG A 154 -21.67 -2.52 0.18
CA ARG A 154 -22.44 -2.46 1.43
C ARG A 154 -22.83 -1.04 1.80
N LYS A 155 -21.94 -0.07 1.61
CA LYS A 155 -22.12 1.32 2.05
C LYS A 155 -21.66 2.28 0.97
N LEU A 156 -22.59 2.78 0.18
CA LEU A 156 -22.30 3.78 -0.86
C LEU A 156 -21.88 5.15 -0.27
N ASP A 157 -22.25 5.42 0.97
CA ASP A 157 -22.02 6.68 1.71
C ASP A 157 -20.75 6.66 2.60
N ASN A 158 -20.06 5.52 2.69
CA ASN A 158 -18.93 5.36 3.59
C ASN A 158 -17.76 4.68 2.92
N CYS A 159 -16.56 5.21 3.13
CA CYS A 159 -15.32 4.67 2.58
C CYS A 159 -14.43 4.04 3.66
N LYS A 160 -13.45 3.24 3.20
CA LYS A 160 -12.34 2.77 4.06
C LYS A 160 -11.48 3.97 4.50
N PRO A 161 -11.10 4.08 5.78
CA PRO A 161 -10.14 5.08 6.26
C PRO A 161 -8.82 5.04 5.50
N CYS A 162 -8.29 6.19 5.11
CA CYS A 162 -7.07 6.27 4.34
C CYS A 162 -6.43 7.66 4.44
N GLY A 163 -5.09 7.71 4.36
CA GLY A 163 -4.33 8.94 4.23
C GLY A 163 -4.52 9.64 2.89
N GLY A 164 -4.99 8.94 1.85
CA GLY A 164 -5.46 9.53 0.59
C GLY A 164 -4.36 9.98 -0.38
N ALA A 165 -3.11 9.54 -0.22
CA ALA A 165 -2.06 9.82 -1.19
C ALA A 165 -2.18 8.90 -2.42
N ILE A 166 -2.13 9.48 -3.61
CA ILE A 166 -2.11 8.77 -4.90
C ILE A 166 -0.95 9.24 -5.78
N PRO A 167 -0.35 8.34 -6.58
CA PRO A 167 0.73 8.68 -7.49
C PRO A 167 0.20 9.41 -8.73
N LEU A 168 1.05 10.20 -9.39
CA LEU A 168 0.69 10.95 -10.59
C LEU A 168 0.19 10.05 -11.73
N CYS A 169 0.79 8.87 -11.92
CA CYS A 169 0.36 7.94 -12.96
C CYS A 169 -1.09 7.50 -12.77
N MET A 170 -1.61 7.44 -11.53
CA MET A 170 -3.01 7.08 -11.29
C MET A 170 -3.96 8.14 -11.84
N VAL A 171 -3.58 9.42 -11.75
CA VAL A 171 -4.41 10.53 -12.28
C VAL A 171 -4.60 10.37 -13.78
N GLY A 172 -3.52 10.14 -14.53
CA GLY A 172 -3.58 9.94 -15.98
C GLY A 172 -4.18 8.59 -16.37
N GLU A 173 -3.72 7.49 -15.77
CA GLU A 173 -4.15 6.14 -16.14
C GLU A 173 -5.64 5.89 -15.88
N PHE A 174 -6.21 6.52 -14.85
CA PHE A 174 -7.62 6.36 -14.49
C PHE A 174 -8.45 7.58 -14.86
N ASP A 175 -7.96 8.48 -15.73
CA ASP A 175 -8.63 9.69 -16.18
C ASP A 175 -9.29 10.48 -15.04
N LEU A 176 -8.59 10.61 -13.91
CA LEU A 176 -9.16 11.28 -12.74
C LEU A 176 -9.22 12.79 -13.00
N PRO A 177 -10.39 13.43 -12.83
CA PRO A 177 -10.49 14.87 -12.97
C PRO A 177 -9.73 15.54 -11.83
N LEU A 178 -9.13 16.70 -12.14
CA LEU A 178 -8.20 17.38 -11.23
C LEU A 178 -8.89 17.97 -9.99
N ASP A 179 -10.21 18.13 -10.02
CA ASP A 179 -11.06 18.61 -8.92
C ASP A 179 -11.23 17.58 -7.78
N ILE A 180 -11.05 16.28 -8.06
CA ILE A 180 -10.99 15.23 -7.04
C ILE A 180 -9.70 15.31 -6.21
N ILE A 181 -8.67 15.98 -6.73
CA ILE A 181 -7.40 16.16 -6.06
C ILE A 181 -7.50 17.35 -5.09
N ASP A 182 -7.86 17.07 -3.84
CA ASP A 182 -7.98 18.08 -2.78
C ASP A 182 -6.69 18.90 -2.58
N ARG A 183 -5.51 18.25 -2.66
CA ARG A 183 -4.19 18.90 -2.56
C ARG A 183 -3.17 18.28 -3.50
N ARG A 184 -2.29 19.12 -4.06
CA ARG A 184 -1.12 18.72 -4.84
C ARG A 184 0.12 18.89 -3.97
N VAL A 185 0.58 17.80 -3.39
CA VAL A 185 1.75 17.83 -2.51
C VAL A 185 3.01 17.78 -3.34
N THR A 186 3.80 18.85 -3.27
CA THR A 186 5.10 19.00 -3.94
C THR A 186 6.25 19.03 -2.93
N LYS A 187 5.95 19.06 -1.64
CA LYS A 187 6.93 19.02 -0.55
C LYS A 187 6.55 17.95 0.46
N MET A 188 7.53 17.16 0.87
CA MET A 188 7.38 16.21 1.98
C MET A 188 8.47 16.48 3.00
N LYS A 189 8.12 16.39 4.29
CA LYS A 189 9.11 16.33 5.36
C LYS A 189 9.20 14.92 5.90
N MET A 190 10.37 14.32 5.83
CA MET A 190 10.70 13.10 6.57
C MET A 190 11.37 13.51 7.87
N ILE A 191 10.77 13.14 9.01
CA ILE A 191 11.18 13.58 10.34
C ILE A 191 11.71 12.38 11.13
N SER A 192 12.96 12.45 11.55
CA SER A 192 13.70 11.38 12.23
C SER A 192 13.34 11.25 13.72
N PRO A 193 13.74 10.17 14.42
CA PRO A 193 13.49 10.03 15.86
C PRO A 193 13.96 11.23 16.70
N SER A 194 15.08 11.84 16.34
CA SER A 194 15.67 13.02 16.99
C SER A 194 15.06 14.36 16.53
N ASN A 195 13.96 14.33 15.79
CA ASN A 195 13.29 15.50 15.19
C ASN A 195 14.16 16.30 14.20
N VAL A 196 15.11 15.64 13.55
CA VAL A 196 15.75 16.20 12.35
C VAL A 196 14.79 16.03 11.18
N ALA A 197 14.52 17.12 10.46
CA ALA A 197 13.64 17.11 9.31
C ALA A 197 14.43 17.26 8.01
N VAL A 198 14.14 16.39 7.05
CA VAL A 198 14.66 16.45 5.69
C VAL A 198 13.54 16.81 4.73
N ASP A 199 13.80 17.82 3.90
CA ASP A 199 12.89 18.24 2.83
C ASP A 199 13.06 17.35 1.60
N ILE A 200 11.96 16.71 1.22
CA ILE A 200 11.80 15.83 0.08
C ILE A 200 10.90 16.52 -0.95
N GLY A 201 11.26 16.44 -2.22
CA GLY A 201 10.46 17.00 -3.34
C GLY A 201 11.22 17.98 -4.23
N ARG A 202 12.48 18.29 -3.90
CA ARG A 202 13.33 19.20 -4.71
C ARG A 202 13.64 18.69 -6.11
N THR A 203 13.54 17.38 -6.33
CA THR A 203 13.76 16.73 -7.63
C THR A 203 12.51 16.61 -8.48
N LEU A 204 11.34 17.03 -7.96
CA LEU A 204 10.09 16.98 -8.71
C LEU A 204 10.13 17.95 -9.89
N LYS A 205 9.64 17.50 -11.04
CA LYS A 205 9.41 18.38 -12.20
C LYS A 205 8.22 19.30 -11.90
N PRO A 206 8.11 20.47 -12.58
CA PRO A 206 7.05 21.45 -12.29
C PRO A 206 5.61 20.92 -12.34
N HIS A 207 5.34 19.88 -13.13
CA HIS A 207 4.01 19.26 -13.26
C HIS A 207 3.82 18.05 -12.34
N GLU A 208 4.85 17.62 -11.61
CA GLU A 208 4.81 16.44 -10.75
C GLU A 208 4.35 16.79 -9.34
N TYR A 209 3.48 15.95 -8.79
CA TYR A 209 2.95 16.08 -7.43
C TYR A 209 2.42 14.73 -6.95
N ILE A 210 2.30 14.59 -5.63
CA ILE A 210 1.49 13.53 -5.01
C ILE A 210 0.07 14.08 -4.85
N GLY A 211 -0.91 13.38 -5.44
CA GLY A 211 -2.31 13.75 -5.30
C GLY A 211 -2.82 13.36 -3.92
N MET A 212 -3.49 14.28 -3.23
CA MET A 212 -4.22 13.97 -2.00
C MET A 212 -5.71 13.99 -2.28
N VAL A 213 -6.39 12.88 -1.96
CA VAL A 213 -7.82 12.72 -2.20
C VAL A 213 -8.58 12.34 -0.93
N ARG A 214 -9.87 12.67 -0.90
CA ARG A 214 -10.84 12.03 0.00
C ARG A 214 -11.37 10.76 -0.64
N ARG A 215 -11.40 9.67 0.12
CA ARG A 215 -11.83 8.35 -0.37
C ARG A 215 -13.32 8.30 -0.69
N GLU A 216 -14.14 9.04 0.04
CA GLU A 216 -15.56 9.18 -0.25
C GLU A 216 -15.82 9.79 -1.64
N VAL A 217 -14.98 10.73 -2.10
CA VAL A 217 -15.10 11.37 -3.43
C VAL A 217 -14.52 10.46 -4.52
N LEU A 218 -13.30 9.94 -4.32
CA LEU A 218 -12.67 9.05 -5.30
C LEU A 218 -13.49 7.77 -5.52
N ASP A 219 -13.94 7.11 -4.46
CA ASP A 219 -14.67 5.85 -4.56
C ASP A 219 -16.03 6.07 -5.25
N ALA A 220 -16.72 7.18 -4.96
CA ALA A 220 -17.97 7.53 -5.62
C ALA A 220 -17.75 7.75 -7.12
N TYR A 221 -16.77 8.59 -7.50
CA TYR A 221 -16.42 8.84 -8.89
C TYR A 221 -16.16 7.55 -9.70
N MET A 222 -15.39 6.62 -9.13
CA MET A 222 -15.09 5.35 -9.81
C MET A 222 -16.32 4.44 -9.94
N ARG A 223 -17.25 4.45 -8.98
CA ARG A 223 -18.52 3.71 -9.09
C ARG A 223 -19.47 4.35 -10.08
N ASP A 224 -19.55 5.68 -10.11
CA ASP A 224 -20.41 6.42 -11.02
C ASP A 224 -19.96 6.20 -12.46
N ARG A 225 -18.66 6.23 -12.73
CA ARG A 225 -18.11 5.81 -14.04
C ARG A 225 -18.44 4.38 -14.41
N ALA A 226 -18.35 3.44 -13.47
CA ALA A 226 -18.74 2.06 -13.75
C ALA A 226 -20.22 1.97 -14.15
N LYS A 227 -21.09 2.70 -13.44
CA LYS A 227 -22.53 2.78 -13.74
C LYS A 227 -22.80 3.42 -15.10
N GLU A 228 -22.15 4.53 -15.43
CA GLU A 228 -22.25 5.22 -16.73
C GLU A 228 -21.86 4.31 -17.90
N ASN A 229 -20.94 3.38 -17.68
CA ASN A 229 -20.53 2.39 -18.69
C ASN A 229 -21.40 1.13 -18.70
N GLY A 230 -22.46 1.06 -17.89
CA GLY A 230 -23.46 -0.02 -17.91
C GLY A 230 -23.33 -1.05 -16.78
N ALA A 231 -22.50 -0.82 -15.75
CA ALA A 231 -22.48 -1.71 -14.58
C ALA A 231 -23.72 -1.52 -13.70
N ASN A 232 -24.32 -2.63 -13.25
CA ASN A 232 -25.43 -2.63 -12.30
C ASN A 232 -24.89 -2.46 -10.88
N ILE A 233 -25.08 -1.28 -10.28
CA ILE A 233 -24.65 -1.00 -8.91
C ILE A 233 -25.74 -1.40 -7.92
N ILE A 234 -25.43 -2.34 -7.04
CA ILE A 234 -26.32 -2.87 -6.01
C ILE A 234 -25.80 -2.39 -4.65
N ASN A 235 -26.63 -1.64 -3.94
CA ASN A 235 -26.38 -1.32 -2.54
C ASN A 235 -26.76 -2.54 -1.69
N GLY A 236 -25.77 -3.28 -1.20
CA GLY A 236 -26.02 -4.49 -0.44
C GLY A 236 -24.79 -5.13 0.18
N LEU A 237 -25.02 -5.94 1.21
CA LEU A 237 -23.99 -6.69 1.90
C LEU A 237 -23.88 -8.12 1.35
N PHE A 238 -22.80 -8.42 0.64
CA PHE A 238 -22.47 -9.80 0.28
C PHE A 238 -22.28 -10.68 1.53
N LEU A 239 -22.96 -11.82 1.59
CA LEU A 239 -22.98 -12.74 2.73
C LEU A 239 -22.07 -13.95 2.48
N LYS A 240 -22.33 -14.68 1.39
CA LYS A 240 -21.61 -15.88 0.97
C LYS A 240 -21.85 -16.16 -0.51
N MET A 241 -21.10 -17.11 -1.05
CA MET A 241 -21.28 -17.64 -2.38
C MET A 241 -21.29 -19.17 -2.32
N ASP A 242 -22.21 -19.79 -3.04
CA ASP A 242 -22.20 -21.23 -3.24
C ASP A 242 -21.34 -21.56 -4.46
N VAL A 243 -20.40 -22.49 -4.29
CA VAL A 243 -19.48 -22.93 -5.34
C VAL A 243 -20.21 -23.97 -6.21
N PRO A 244 -20.22 -23.82 -7.55
CA PRO A 244 -20.90 -24.74 -8.45
C PRO A 244 -20.29 -26.15 -8.38
N LYS A 245 -21.13 -27.18 -8.62
CA LYS A 245 -20.73 -28.59 -8.60
C LYS A 245 -19.91 -28.98 -9.85
N ASP A 246 -20.16 -28.30 -10.97
CA ASP A 246 -19.47 -28.50 -12.24
C ASP A 246 -18.86 -27.18 -12.76
N LYS A 247 -18.06 -27.27 -13.82
CA LYS A 247 -17.29 -26.13 -14.35
C LYS A 247 -18.12 -25.18 -15.23
N GLU A 248 -19.38 -25.46 -15.55
CA GLU A 248 -20.19 -24.62 -16.45
C GLU A 248 -21.35 -23.94 -15.72
N SER A 249 -21.78 -24.50 -14.58
CA SER A 249 -22.82 -23.94 -13.71
C SER A 249 -22.41 -22.59 -13.10
N PRO A 250 -23.36 -21.66 -12.92
CA PRO A 250 -23.10 -20.36 -12.31
C PRO A 250 -22.81 -20.47 -10.81
N TYR A 251 -22.12 -19.46 -10.28
CA TYR A 251 -22.03 -19.21 -8.85
C TYR A 251 -23.32 -18.54 -8.37
N VAL A 252 -23.83 -18.94 -7.20
CA VAL A 252 -24.98 -18.30 -6.56
C VAL A 252 -24.49 -17.42 -5.41
N LEU A 253 -24.64 -16.11 -5.56
CA LEU A 253 -24.29 -15.13 -4.54
C LEU A 253 -25.48 -14.88 -3.63
N HIS A 254 -25.22 -14.85 -2.33
CA HIS A 254 -26.21 -14.47 -1.32
C HIS A 254 -25.83 -13.10 -0.77
N TYR A 255 -26.75 -12.14 -0.82
CA TYR A 255 -26.51 -10.79 -0.32
C TYR A 255 -27.75 -10.23 0.39
N SER A 256 -27.54 -9.22 1.22
CA SER A 256 -28.61 -8.44 1.86
C SER A 256 -28.73 -7.11 1.14
N SER A 257 -29.78 -6.91 0.36
CA SER A 257 -30.06 -5.70 -0.41
C SER A 257 -30.58 -4.57 0.49
N TYR A 258 -30.14 -3.34 0.22
CA TYR A 258 -30.59 -2.15 0.92
C TYR A 258 -31.38 -1.27 -0.06
N ASP A 259 -32.70 -1.18 0.12
CA ASP A 259 -33.62 -0.45 -0.76
C ASP A 259 -33.65 1.07 -0.51
N GLY A 260 -32.70 1.59 0.29
CA GLY A 260 -32.63 3.00 0.63
C GLY A 260 -33.68 3.49 1.64
N LYS A 261 -34.57 2.61 2.13
CA LYS A 261 -35.46 2.94 3.26
C LYS A 261 -34.67 2.83 4.56
N THR A 262 -34.42 3.96 5.18
CA THR A 262 -33.63 4.09 6.41
C THR A 262 -34.15 3.17 7.53
N GLY A 263 -33.30 2.24 7.99
CA GLY A 263 -33.49 1.49 9.24
C GLY A 263 -33.90 0.01 9.12
N GLY A 264 -34.12 -0.52 7.92
CA GLY A 264 -34.51 -1.93 7.73
C GLY A 264 -33.35 -2.94 7.79
N VAL A 265 -33.62 -4.15 8.28
CA VAL A 265 -32.80 -5.33 8.00
C VAL A 265 -32.89 -5.59 6.49
N GLY A 266 -31.78 -5.48 5.77
CA GLY A 266 -31.79 -5.60 4.31
C GLY A 266 -32.37 -6.93 3.82
N GLU A 267 -33.06 -6.91 2.68
CA GLU A 267 -33.73 -8.08 2.11
C GLU A 267 -32.73 -9.13 1.64
N LYS A 268 -32.94 -10.40 1.98
CA LYS A 268 -32.07 -11.48 1.50
C LYS A 268 -32.39 -11.77 0.04
N CYS A 269 -31.40 -11.58 -0.82
CA CYS A 269 -31.51 -11.81 -2.26
C CYS A 269 -30.42 -12.79 -2.73
N THR A 270 -30.68 -13.41 -3.87
CA THR A 270 -29.69 -14.22 -4.59
C THR A 270 -29.39 -13.61 -5.96
N LEU A 271 -28.19 -13.88 -6.48
CA LEU A 271 -27.78 -13.50 -7.83
C LEU A 271 -26.90 -14.59 -8.42
N GLU A 272 -27.25 -15.07 -9.61
CA GLU A 272 -26.41 -16.00 -10.36
C GLU A 272 -25.43 -15.25 -11.26
N VAL A 273 -24.15 -15.62 -11.18
CA VAL A 273 -23.10 -15.07 -12.02
C VAL A 273 -22.15 -16.15 -12.51
N ASP A 274 -21.51 -15.89 -13.64
CA ASP A 274 -20.60 -16.84 -14.25
C ASP A 274 -19.18 -16.70 -13.67
N ALA A 275 -18.76 -15.50 -13.24
CA ALA A 275 -17.48 -15.28 -12.55
C ALA A 275 -17.59 -14.22 -11.44
N VAL A 276 -16.61 -14.20 -10.52
CA VAL A 276 -16.59 -13.29 -9.37
C VAL A 276 -15.22 -12.64 -9.18
N ILE A 277 -15.20 -11.32 -8.97
CA ILE A 277 -14.04 -10.56 -8.52
C ILE A 277 -14.27 -10.13 -7.06
N GLY A 278 -13.48 -10.68 -6.15
CA GLY A 278 -13.44 -10.26 -4.75
C GLY A 278 -12.59 -8.99 -4.58
N ALA A 279 -13.27 -7.85 -4.39
CA ALA A 279 -12.69 -6.53 -4.14
C ALA A 279 -13.15 -5.95 -2.78
N ASP A 280 -13.56 -6.82 -1.87
CA ASP A 280 -14.30 -6.53 -0.63
C ASP A 280 -13.40 -6.25 0.58
N GLY A 281 -12.23 -5.69 0.29
CA GLY A 281 -11.31 -5.18 1.30
C GLY A 281 -10.60 -6.26 2.11
N ALA A 282 -10.00 -5.84 3.22
CA ALA A 282 -9.13 -6.74 3.98
C ALA A 282 -9.89 -7.89 4.68
N ASN A 283 -11.14 -7.64 5.06
CA ASN A 283 -12.00 -8.63 5.71
C ASN A 283 -12.84 -9.44 4.71
N SER A 284 -12.26 -9.71 3.53
CA SER A 284 -12.93 -10.29 2.37
C SER A 284 -13.69 -11.58 2.72
N ARG A 285 -14.99 -11.58 2.42
CA ARG A 285 -15.86 -12.75 2.51
C ARG A 285 -15.70 -13.63 1.27
N VAL A 286 -15.40 -13.04 0.10
CA VAL A 286 -15.07 -13.81 -1.11
C VAL A 286 -13.84 -14.66 -0.88
N ALA A 287 -12.79 -14.10 -0.26
CA ALA A 287 -11.58 -14.83 0.12
C ALA A 287 -11.90 -16.02 1.03
N LYS A 288 -12.81 -15.85 2.01
CA LYS A 288 -13.27 -16.95 2.87
C LYS A 288 -14.02 -18.03 2.08
N SER A 289 -14.87 -17.66 1.12
CA SER A 289 -15.62 -18.61 0.30
C SER A 289 -14.74 -19.51 -0.57
N ILE A 290 -13.51 -19.09 -0.90
CA ILE A 290 -12.55 -19.89 -1.67
C ILE A 290 -11.39 -20.43 -0.82
N ASP A 291 -11.49 -20.34 0.51
CA ASP A 291 -10.45 -20.74 1.45
C ASP A 291 -9.08 -20.12 1.08
N ALA A 292 -9.04 -18.80 0.90
CA ALA A 292 -7.88 -18.10 0.36
C ALA A 292 -6.61 -18.16 1.25
N GLY A 293 -6.75 -18.65 2.48
CA GLY A 293 -5.75 -18.54 3.55
C GLY A 293 -5.66 -17.13 4.12
N GLU A 294 -5.05 -17.00 5.30
CA GLU A 294 -4.84 -15.71 5.96
C GLU A 294 -3.57 -15.01 5.48
N TYR A 295 -3.45 -13.71 5.79
CA TYR A 295 -2.23 -12.93 5.62
C TYR A 295 -1.88 -12.15 6.89
N GLU A 296 -0.67 -11.61 6.95
CA GLU A 296 -0.32 -10.58 7.93
C GLU A 296 -0.82 -9.20 7.49
N TYR A 297 -1.17 -8.36 8.45
CA TYR A 297 -1.64 -7.01 8.22
C TYR A 297 -1.19 -6.05 9.31
N ALA A 298 -0.91 -4.79 8.94
CA ALA A 298 -0.81 -3.69 9.86
C ALA A 298 -2.20 -3.18 10.28
N ILE A 299 -2.35 -2.63 11.48
CA ILE A 299 -3.49 -1.77 11.79
C ILE A 299 -3.05 -0.34 11.58
N ALA A 300 -3.78 0.40 10.75
CA ALA A 300 -3.66 1.85 10.67
C ALA A 300 -4.75 2.52 11.50
N PHE A 301 -4.40 3.63 12.14
CA PHE A 301 -5.28 4.47 12.93
C PHE A 301 -5.05 5.92 12.52
N GLN A 302 -6.12 6.68 12.32
CA GLN A 302 -6.01 8.10 11.98
C GLN A 302 -7.14 8.92 12.58
N GLU A 303 -6.84 10.20 12.77
CA GLU A 303 -7.76 11.25 13.13
C GLU A 303 -7.82 12.25 11.98
N ARG A 304 -9.03 12.57 11.51
CA ARG A 304 -9.25 13.74 10.66
C ARG A 304 -9.36 14.95 11.59
N ILE A 305 -8.47 15.91 11.45
CA ILE A 305 -8.39 17.09 12.31
C ILE A 305 -8.59 18.34 11.46
N LYS A 306 -9.72 19.02 11.67
CA LYS A 306 -9.97 20.33 11.08
C LYS A 306 -9.18 21.37 11.85
N ILE A 307 -8.18 21.98 11.22
CA ILE A 307 -7.29 22.97 11.83
C ILE A 307 -7.65 24.39 11.36
N PRO A 308 -7.26 25.45 12.08
CA PRO A 308 -7.47 26.83 11.65
C PRO A 308 -6.89 27.12 10.25
N ASP A 309 -7.54 28.00 9.48
CA ASP A 309 -7.15 28.29 8.09
C ASP A 309 -5.71 28.82 7.98
N ASN A 310 -5.27 29.65 8.95
CA ASN A 310 -3.90 30.14 8.99
C ASN A 310 -2.86 29.02 9.22
N LYS A 311 -3.25 27.90 9.83
CA LYS A 311 -2.41 26.69 9.97
C LYS A 311 -2.46 25.82 8.71
N MET A 312 -3.59 25.79 8.00
CA MET A 312 -3.70 25.07 6.72
C MET A 312 -2.74 25.61 5.65
N VAL A 313 -2.34 26.88 5.71
CA VAL A 313 -1.33 27.46 4.81
C VAL A 313 -0.01 26.66 4.83
N TYR A 314 0.42 26.18 6.00
CA TYR A 314 1.63 25.35 6.12
C TYR A 314 1.51 24.02 5.35
N TYR A 315 0.28 23.50 5.26
CA TYR A 315 -0.05 22.22 4.65
C TYR A 315 -0.64 22.34 3.24
N GLU A 316 -0.53 23.52 2.60
CA GLU A 316 -1.10 23.77 1.26
C GLU A 316 -0.54 22.81 0.20
N ASN A 317 0.77 22.57 0.22
CA ASN A 317 1.48 21.66 -0.69
C ASN A 317 2.47 20.75 0.03
N LEU A 318 2.32 20.60 1.35
CA LEU A 318 3.26 19.90 2.21
C LEU A 318 2.61 18.72 2.94
N ALA A 319 3.29 17.58 2.95
CA ALA A 319 2.96 16.43 3.80
C ALA A 319 4.11 16.10 4.76
N GLU A 320 3.81 15.48 5.90
CA GLU A 320 4.82 15.08 6.87
C GLU A 320 4.75 13.58 7.16
N MET A 321 5.92 12.96 7.30
CA MET A 321 6.11 11.58 7.72
C MET A 321 7.07 11.54 8.90
N TYR A 322 6.67 10.87 9.98
CA TYR A 322 7.42 10.75 11.23
C TYR A 322 7.89 9.31 11.38
N VAL A 323 9.18 9.13 11.59
CA VAL A 323 9.76 7.82 11.91
C VAL A 323 10.35 7.84 13.32
N GLY A 324 10.06 6.80 14.09
CA GLY A 324 10.51 6.63 15.46
C GLY A 324 9.69 5.56 16.15
N ASP A 325 10.31 4.79 17.05
CA ASP A 325 9.60 3.77 17.84
C ASP A 325 8.49 4.35 18.74
N ASP A 326 8.57 5.64 19.06
CA ASP A 326 7.54 6.41 19.75
C ASP A 326 6.26 6.56 18.92
N VAL A 327 6.38 6.78 17.61
CA VAL A 327 5.24 6.94 16.69
C VAL A 327 4.86 5.65 15.98
N SER A 328 5.80 4.73 15.77
CA SER A 328 5.55 3.35 15.31
C SER A 328 6.82 2.49 15.33
N PRO A 329 6.78 1.29 15.92
CA PRO A 329 7.94 0.40 16.02
C PRO A 329 8.32 -0.28 14.71
N ASP A 330 7.45 -0.30 13.70
CA ASP A 330 7.63 -1.03 12.43
C ASP A 330 7.00 -0.34 11.20
N PHE A 331 6.44 0.85 11.41
CA PHE A 331 5.82 1.70 10.39
C PHE A 331 6.18 3.18 10.67
N TYR A 332 5.35 4.12 10.24
CA TYR A 332 5.54 5.56 10.42
C TYR A 332 4.24 6.27 10.82
N GLY A 333 4.37 7.45 11.43
CA GLY A 333 3.28 8.41 11.62
C GLY A 333 3.20 9.38 10.45
N TRP A 334 2.04 9.97 10.17
CA TRP A 334 1.86 10.92 9.07
C TRP A 334 0.95 12.08 9.43
N VAL A 335 1.13 13.19 8.71
CA VAL A 335 0.17 14.30 8.60
C VAL A 335 -0.03 14.60 7.13
N PHE A 336 -1.15 14.16 6.57
CA PHE A 336 -1.47 14.30 5.16
C PHE A 336 -2.62 15.29 4.94
N PRO A 337 -2.42 16.34 4.13
CA PRO A 337 -3.44 17.36 3.97
C PRO A 337 -4.57 16.92 3.05
N LYS A 338 -5.73 17.56 3.26
CA LYS A 338 -6.91 17.53 2.42
C LYS A 338 -7.35 18.98 2.16
N CYS A 339 -8.53 19.19 1.60
CA CYS A 339 -9.00 20.52 1.27
C CYS A 339 -9.25 21.38 2.52
N ASP A 340 -9.82 20.82 3.59
CA ASP A 340 -10.27 21.55 4.78
C ASP A 340 -9.78 20.97 6.13
N HIS A 341 -8.96 19.92 6.09
CA HIS A 341 -8.43 19.24 7.28
C HIS A 341 -7.12 18.52 6.96
N VAL A 342 -6.47 17.99 8.00
CA VAL A 342 -5.35 17.06 7.89
C VAL A 342 -5.75 15.68 8.43
N ALA A 343 -5.24 14.63 7.82
CA ALA A 343 -5.28 13.27 8.37
C ALA A 343 -3.99 13.04 9.16
N VAL A 344 -4.11 12.94 10.49
CA VAL A 344 -3.01 12.63 11.40
C VAL A 344 -3.14 11.17 11.80
N GLY A 345 -2.17 10.33 11.46
CA GLY A 345 -2.30 8.89 11.67
C GLY A 345 -0.99 8.16 11.87
N THR A 346 -1.09 6.89 12.24
CA THR A 346 0.03 5.95 12.34
C THR A 346 -0.44 4.53 12.04
N GLY A 347 0.50 3.59 11.90
CA GLY A 347 0.22 2.18 11.75
C GLY A 347 1.21 1.29 12.51
N THR A 348 0.86 0.01 12.70
CA THR A 348 1.80 -1.01 13.19
C THR A 348 1.37 -2.43 12.82
N VAL A 349 2.34 -3.31 12.57
CA VAL A 349 2.11 -4.75 12.34
C VAL A 349 2.19 -5.54 13.64
N THR A 350 3.14 -5.19 14.51
CA THR A 350 3.56 -5.99 15.67
C THR A 350 2.87 -5.57 16.97
N HIS A 351 2.69 -4.27 17.21
CA HIS A 351 2.25 -3.72 18.51
C HIS A 351 0.82 -3.16 18.42
N LYS A 352 -0.09 -3.93 17.82
CA LYS A 352 -1.47 -3.51 17.51
C LYS A 352 -2.25 -2.96 18.71
N GLY A 353 -2.01 -3.48 19.92
CA GLY A 353 -2.65 -3.00 21.15
C GLY A 353 -2.24 -1.57 21.55
N ASP A 354 -1.04 -1.13 21.15
CA ASP A 354 -0.48 0.19 21.46
C ASP A 354 -0.81 1.26 20.42
N ILE A 355 -1.64 0.94 19.41
CA ILE A 355 -1.90 1.86 18.29
C ILE A 355 -2.38 3.26 18.72
N LYS A 356 -3.16 3.35 19.80
CA LYS A 356 -3.61 4.64 20.36
C LYS A 356 -2.46 5.42 21.02
N LYS A 357 -1.52 4.75 21.67
CA LYS A 357 -0.32 5.38 22.24
C LYS A 357 0.54 5.98 21.12
N PHE A 358 0.74 5.23 20.05
CA PHE A 358 1.46 5.68 18.85
C PHE A 358 0.77 6.86 18.16
N GLN A 359 -0.57 6.85 18.09
CA GLN A 359 -1.34 7.98 17.57
C GLN A 359 -1.11 9.24 18.42
N LEU A 360 -1.19 9.13 19.75
CA LEU A 360 -0.96 10.26 20.65
C LEU A 360 0.46 10.83 20.50
N ALA A 361 1.46 9.96 20.34
CA ALA A 361 2.82 10.39 20.07
C ALA A 361 2.93 11.14 18.73
N THR A 362 2.32 10.61 17.66
CA THR A 362 2.30 11.28 16.35
C THR A 362 1.64 12.66 16.44
N ARG A 363 0.49 12.74 17.13
CA ARG A 363 -0.21 14.00 17.38
C ARG A 363 0.65 14.99 18.16
N LYS A 364 1.35 14.54 19.20
CA LYS A 364 2.27 15.37 19.99
C LYS A 364 3.40 15.94 19.15
N ARG A 365 3.97 15.15 18.22
CA ARG A 365 5.04 15.63 17.32
C ARG A 365 4.57 16.65 16.29
N ALA A 366 3.27 16.67 15.98
CA ALA A 366 2.66 17.64 15.09
C ALA A 366 2.00 18.82 15.82
N GLU A 367 2.02 18.85 17.17
CA GLU A 367 1.16 19.68 18.03
C GLU A 367 1.11 21.15 17.61
N ASP A 368 2.27 21.79 17.46
CA ASP A 368 2.35 23.22 17.10
C ASP A 368 1.64 23.55 15.78
N LYS A 369 1.65 22.60 14.83
CA LYS A 369 1.09 22.77 13.48
C LYS A 369 -0.41 22.47 13.43
N ILE A 370 -0.91 21.68 14.37
CA ILE A 370 -2.33 21.32 14.48
C ILE A 370 -3.04 22.01 15.65
N LEU A 371 -2.36 22.92 16.34
CA LEU A 371 -2.88 23.66 17.49
C LEU A 371 -4.19 24.38 17.13
N GLY A 372 -5.19 24.27 18.02
CA GLY A 372 -6.55 24.77 17.78
C GLY A 372 -7.39 23.85 16.88
N GLY A 373 -6.86 22.71 16.45
CA GLY A 373 -7.57 21.74 15.65
C GLY A 373 -8.66 20.96 16.40
N LYS A 374 -9.75 20.66 15.70
CA LYS A 374 -10.85 19.81 16.19
C LYS A 374 -10.83 18.47 15.48
N ILE A 375 -10.80 17.38 16.26
CA ILE A 375 -10.97 16.03 15.72
C ILE A 375 -12.42 15.90 15.23
N ILE A 376 -12.59 15.67 13.93
CA ILE A 376 -13.91 15.51 13.28
C ILE A 376 -14.24 14.04 13.02
N ARG A 377 -13.24 13.17 12.97
CA ARG A 377 -13.42 11.73 12.74
C ARG A 377 -12.24 10.94 13.28
N VAL A 378 -12.50 9.80 13.91
CA VAL A 378 -11.50 8.85 14.39
C VAL A 378 -11.72 7.53 13.65
N GLU A 379 -10.66 6.96 13.09
CA GLU A 379 -10.77 5.88 12.14
C GLU A 379 -9.66 4.84 12.31
N ALA A 380 -9.98 3.57 12.07
CA ALA A 380 -8.98 2.50 12.05
C ALA A 380 -9.32 1.46 10.98
N HIS A 381 -8.29 0.87 10.36
CA HIS A 381 -8.49 -0.20 9.39
C HIS A 381 -7.25 -1.10 9.22
N PRO A 382 -7.44 -2.41 8.97
CA PRO A 382 -6.33 -3.30 8.59
C PRO A 382 -5.73 -2.95 7.21
N ILE A 383 -4.42 -3.10 7.09
CA ILE A 383 -3.63 -2.90 5.87
C ILE A 383 -2.90 -4.22 5.57
N PRO A 384 -3.35 -5.00 4.57
CA PRO A 384 -2.75 -6.29 4.26
C PRO A 384 -1.53 -6.13 3.36
N GLU A 385 -0.36 -6.20 3.99
CA GLU A 385 0.95 -5.93 3.34
C GLU A 385 1.58 -7.18 2.70
N HIS A 386 0.80 -8.25 2.57
CA HIS A 386 1.22 -9.52 2.01
C HIS A 386 0.11 -10.18 1.20
N PRO A 387 0.44 -10.68 -0.01
CA PRO A 387 -0.54 -11.44 -0.79
C PRO A 387 -1.02 -12.70 -0.06
N ARG A 388 -2.30 -13.02 -0.22
CA ARG A 388 -2.87 -14.28 0.29
C ARG A 388 -2.20 -15.49 -0.37
N PRO A 389 -2.12 -16.65 0.33
CA PRO A 389 -1.66 -17.91 -0.25
C PRO A 389 -2.40 -18.29 -1.53
N ARG A 390 -3.72 -18.05 -1.58
CA ARG A 390 -4.55 -18.28 -2.76
C ARG A 390 -5.28 -17.00 -3.14
N ARG A 391 -5.16 -16.61 -4.41
CA ARG A 391 -5.76 -15.39 -5.00
C ARG A 391 -6.74 -15.68 -6.13
N LEU A 392 -6.84 -16.93 -6.55
CA LEU A 392 -7.67 -17.41 -7.66
C LEU A 392 -8.09 -18.85 -7.37
N LEU A 393 -9.36 -19.16 -7.59
CA LEU A 393 -9.90 -20.53 -7.58
C LEU A 393 -11.07 -20.61 -8.57
N GLY A 394 -10.98 -21.47 -9.59
CA GLY A 394 -11.98 -21.54 -10.64
C GLY A 394 -12.14 -20.19 -11.33
N ARG A 395 -13.36 -19.66 -11.39
CA ARG A 395 -13.66 -18.33 -11.98
C ARG A 395 -13.82 -17.23 -10.93
N VAL A 396 -13.13 -17.37 -9.80
CA VAL A 396 -13.15 -16.41 -8.69
C VAL A 396 -11.74 -15.87 -8.45
N ALA A 397 -11.54 -14.57 -8.66
CA ALA A 397 -10.25 -13.90 -8.42
C ALA A 397 -10.37 -12.85 -7.32
N LEU A 398 -9.29 -12.67 -6.54
CA LEU A 398 -9.15 -11.60 -5.56
C LEU A 398 -8.30 -10.46 -6.12
N VAL A 399 -8.63 -9.22 -5.75
CA VAL A 399 -7.90 -7.99 -6.12
C VAL A 399 -7.76 -7.05 -4.92
N GLY A 400 -6.87 -6.05 -5.04
CA GLY A 400 -6.62 -5.05 -3.99
C GLY A 400 -6.33 -5.67 -2.60
N ASP A 401 -6.93 -5.08 -1.56
CA ASP A 401 -6.77 -5.54 -0.18
C ASP A 401 -7.28 -6.97 0.07
N ALA A 402 -8.27 -7.43 -0.71
CA ALA A 402 -8.76 -8.80 -0.61
C ALA A 402 -7.66 -9.80 -1.04
N ALA A 403 -6.84 -9.43 -2.03
CA ALA A 403 -5.68 -10.18 -2.47
C ALA A 403 -4.42 -9.94 -1.64
N GLY A 404 -4.36 -8.85 -0.86
CA GLY A 404 -3.19 -8.47 -0.05
C GLY A 404 -2.15 -7.65 -0.81
N TYR A 405 -2.61 -6.73 -1.66
CA TYR A 405 -1.76 -5.91 -2.56
C TYR A 405 -1.41 -4.53 -2.03
N VAL A 406 -1.34 -4.35 -0.71
CA VAL A 406 -0.76 -3.13 -0.15
C VAL A 406 0.74 -3.29 -0.08
N THR A 407 1.49 -2.30 -0.55
CA THR A 407 2.94 -2.37 -0.48
C THR A 407 3.45 -2.04 0.92
N LYS A 408 4.42 -2.85 1.37
CA LYS A 408 5.20 -2.60 2.57
C LYS A 408 5.93 -1.27 2.54
N CYS A 409 6.37 -0.82 3.72
CA CYS A 409 7.16 0.40 3.94
C CYS A 409 6.38 1.70 3.66
N SER A 410 5.57 1.78 2.59
CA SER A 410 4.76 2.95 2.23
C SER A 410 3.28 2.84 2.57
N GLY A 411 2.77 1.65 2.91
CA GLY A 411 1.33 1.41 3.13
C GLY A 411 0.43 1.77 1.95
N GLU A 412 0.98 1.89 0.75
CA GLU A 412 0.25 2.33 -0.42
C GLU A 412 -0.62 1.22 -0.99
N GLY A 413 -1.93 1.47 -1.08
CA GLY A 413 -2.90 0.50 -1.58
C GLY A 413 -3.81 1.00 -2.69
N ILE A 414 -4.07 2.31 -2.81
CA ILE A 414 -5.12 2.83 -3.72
C ILE A 414 -4.80 2.49 -5.18
N TYR A 415 -3.61 2.86 -5.67
CA TYR A 415 -3.20 2.56 -7.03
C TYR A 415 -3.18 1.05 -7.30
N PHE A 416 -2.57 0.27 -6.41
CA PHE A 416 -2.48 -1.20 -6.57
C PHE A 416 -3.86 -1.87 -6.54
N ALA A 417 -4.80 -1.36 -5.73
CA ALA A 417 -6.19 -1.80 -5.73
C ALA A 417 -6.85 -1.53 -7.09
N ALA A 418 -6.85 -0.28 -7.55
CA ALA A 418 -7.45 0.08 -8.83
C ALA A 418 -6.81 -0.68 -10.01
N LYS A 419 -5.48 -0.75 -10.04
CA LYS A 419 -4.71 -1.43 -11.07
C LYS A 419 -4.96 -2.93 -11.12
N SER A 420 -4.97 -3.62 -9.96
CA SER A 420 -5.28 -5.05 -9.93
C SER A 420 -6.73 -5.34 -10.36
N GLY A 421 -7.68 -4.50 -9.94
CA GLY A 421 -9.07 -4.57 -10.41
C GLY A 421 -9.18 -4.47 -11.93
N ARG A 422 -8.57 -3.45 -12.52
CA ARG A 422 -8.49 -3.26 -13.98
C ARG A 422 -7.85 -4.45 -14.68
N MET A 423 -6.68 -4.89 -14.24
CA MET A 423 -5.95 -6.00 -14.86
C MET A 423 -6.72 -7.32 -14.81
N CYS A 424 -7.42 -7.60 -13.69
CA CYS A 424 -8.27 -8.78 -13.57
C CYS A 424 -9.46 -8.71 -14.54
N ALA A 425 -10.10 -7.55 -14.66
CA ALA A 425 -11.19 -7.32 -15.59
C ALA A 425 -10.73 -7.42 -17.06
N GLU A 426 -9.59 -6.83 -17.42
CA GLU A 426 -8.97 -6.98 -18.75
C GLU A 426 -8.79 -8.46 -19.12
N ALA A 427 -8.28 -9.28 -18.18
CA ALA A 427 -8.08 -10.70 -18.41
C ALA A 427 -9.41 -11.45 -18.62
N ILE A 428 -10.47 -11.08 -17.89
CA ILE A 428 -11.82 -11.63 -18.09
C ILE A 428 -12.40 -11.20 -19.43
N VAL A 429 -12.27 -9.93 -19.82
CA VAL A 429 -12.78 -9.42 -21.11
C VAL A 429 -12.09 -10.11 -22.28
N GLU A 430 -10.76 -10.22 -22.25
CA GLU A 430 -9.99 -10.93 -23.28
C GLU A 430 -10.36 -12.42 -23.30
N GLY A 431 -10.35 -13.06 -22.13
CA GLY A 431 -10.66 -14.48 -21.95
C GLY A 431 -12.11 -14.86 -22.24
N SER A 432 -13.03 -13.89 -22.32
CA SER A 432 -14.43 -14.12 -22.66
C SER A 432 -14.80 -13.70 -24.08
N GLU A 433 -13.84 -13.24 -24.90
CA GLU A 433 -14.13 -12.63 -26.20
C GLU A 433 -15.16 -11.48 -26.09
N ASN A 434 -14.92 -10.54 -25.16
CA ASN A 434 -15.83 -9.43 -24.86
C ASN A 434 -17.21 -9.91 -24.35
N GLY A 435 -17.18 -10.83 -23.38
CA GLY A 435 -18.38 -11.37 -22.73
C GLY A 435 -19.15 -12.42 -23.53
N LYS A 436 -18.65 -12.91 -24.66
CA LYS A 436 -19.34 -13.88 -25.53
C LYS A 436 -19.08 -15.35 -25.18
N ARG A 437 -18.11 -15.63 -24.30
CA ARG A 437 -17.69 -16.96 -23.89
C ARG A 437 -17.53 -17.06 -22.38
N MET A 438 -17.79 -18.24 -21.83
CA MET A 438 -17.40 -18.59 -20.46
C MET A 438 -15.88 -18.48 -20.29
N VAL A 439 -15.44 -17.86 -19.19
CA VAL A 439 -14.01 -17.81 -18.82
C VAL A 439 -13.60 -19.06 -18.06
N GLU A 440 -12.33 -19.44 -18.14
CA GLU A 440 -11.76 -20.49 -17.31
C GLU A 440 -10.73 -19.92 -16.33
N GLU A 441 -10.31 -20.73 -15.35
CA GLU A 441 -9.27 -20.32 -14.40
C GLU A 441 -7.98 -19.89 -15.12
N GLY A 442 -7.65 -20.52 -16.26
CA GLY A 442 -6.50 -20.17 -17.09
C GLY A 442 -6.55 -18.73 -17.64
N ASP A 443 -7.75 -18.22 -17.94
CA ASP A 443 -7.91 -16.84 -18.42
C ASP A 443 -7.61 -15.83 -17.29
N LEU A 444 -8.20 -16.05 -16.11
CA LEU A 444 -7.98 -15.19 -14.94
C LEU A 444 -6.53 -15.31 -14.42
N ARG A 445 -5.88 -16.46 -14.61
CA ARG A 445 -4.48 -16.68 -14.23
C ARG A 445 -3.52 -15.76 -14.97
N LYS A 446 -3.84 -15.36 -16.21
CA LYS A 446 -3.06 -14.37 -16.98
C LYS A 446 -2.90 -13.05 -16.21
N TYR A 447 -3.93 -12.63 -15.47
CA TYR A 447 -3.85 -11.44 -14.62
C TYR A 447 -2.81 -11.62 -13.51
N LEU A 448 -2.83 -12.75 -12.80
CA LEU A 448 -1.87 -13.02 -11.72
C LEU A 448 -0.44 -13.10 -12.25
N GLU A 449 -0.23 -13.75 -13.38
CA GLU A 449 1.09 -13.83 -14.02
C GLU A 449 1.63 -12.45 -14.41
N LYS A 450 0.77 -11.62 -15.04
CA LYS A 450 1.11 -10.24 -15.39
C LYS A 450 1.39 -9.40 -14.15
N TRP A 451 0.54 -9.51 -13.12
CA TRP A 451 0.69 -8.80 -11.85
C TRP A 451 2.00 -9.14 -11.13
N ASP A 452 2.25 -10.43 -10.93
CA ASP A 452 3.44 -10.90 -10.22
C ASP A 452 4.70 -10.53 -11.00
N LYS A 453 4.70 -10.70 -12.33
CA LYS A 453 5.84 -10.29 -13.17
C LYS A 453 6.13 -8.79 -13.05
N THR A 454 5.10 -7.95 -13.03
CA THR A 454 5.25 -6.49 -13.01
C THR A 454 5.62 -5.96 -11.63
N TYR A 455 4.96 -6.40 -10.56
CA TYR A 455 5.03 -5.74 -9.26
C TYR A 455 5.78 -6.52 -8.18
N TRP A 456 5.95 -7.84 -8.30
CA TRP A 456 6.65 -8.63 -7.29
C TRP A 456 8.08 -8.15 -6.97
N PRO A 457 8.88 -7.66 -7.95
CA PRO A 457 10.16 -7.03 -7.65
C PRO A 457 10.03 -5.84 -6.70
N THR A 458 9.02 -4.98 -6.90
CA THR A 458 8.73 -3.83 -6.04
C THR A 458 8.40 -4.27 -4.60
N TYR A 459 7.54 -5.27 -4.43
CA TYR A 459 7.22 -5.82 -3.10
C TYR A 459 8.47 -6.32 -2.37
N LYS A 460 9.36 -7.04 -3.07
CA LYS A 460 10.60 -7.55 -2.47
C LYS A 460 11.53 -6.44 -2.00
N VAL A 461 11.72 -5.40 -2.82
CA VAL A 461 12.56 -4.25 -2.44
C VAL A 461 12.00 -3.55 -1.21
N LEU A 462 10.69 -3.27 -1.20
CA LEU A 462 10.05 -2.59 -0.08
C LEU A 462 10.05 -3.42 1.22
N ASP A 463 9.92 -4.74 1.13
CA ASP A 463 10.06 -5.64 2.29
C ASP A 463 11.47 -5.59 2.89
N ILE A 464 12.50 -5.56 2.04
CA ILE A 464 13.89 -5.43 2.50
C ILE A 464 14.11 -4.07 3.17
N LEU A 465 13.64 -2.98 2.56
CA LEU A 465 13.77 -1.63 3.12
C LEU A 465 13.10 -1.53 4.50
N GLN A 466 11.88 -2.05 4.64
CA GLN A 466 11.17 -2.09 5.92
C GLN A 466 11.99 -2.87 6.95
N LYS A 467 12.48 -4.07 6.59
CA LYS A 467 13.31 -4.90 7.47
C LYS A 467 14.64 -4.27 7.84
N VAL A 468 15.23 -3.40 7.03
CA VAL A 468 16.51 -2.76 7.35
C VAL A 468 16.30 -1.53 8.23
N PHE A 469 15.44 -0.61 7.78
CA PHE A 469 15.38 0.74 8.34
C PHE A 469 14.41 0.89 9.52
N TYR A 470 13.37 0.06 9.63
CA TYR A 470 12.37 0.17 10.69
C TYR A 470 12.70 -0.68 11.93
N ARG A 471 13.89 -1.29 12.00
CA ARG A 471 14.29 -2.13 13.15
C ARG A 471 14.69 -1.36 14.40
N SER A 472 15.14 -0.12 14.26
CA SER A 472 15.64 0.68 15.40
C SER A 472 15.73 2.16 15.05
N ASN A 473 15.70 3.03 16.07
CA ASN A 473 15.86 4.47 15.85
C ASN A 473 17.17 4.86 15.13
N PRO A 474 18.35 4.30 15.44
CA PRO A 474 19.55 4.56 14.65
C PRO A 474 19.42 4.23 13.16
N ALA A 475 18.72 3.14 12.82
CA ALA A 475 18.46 2.80 11.42
C ALA A 475 17.48 3.80 10.77
N ARG A 476 16.48 4.29 11.52
CA ARG A 476 15.57 5.34 11.07
C ARG A 476 16.28 6.68 10.87
N GLU A 477 17.22 7.04 11.74
CA GLU A 477 18.06 8.24 11.55
C GLU A 477 18.82 8.15 10.22
N ALA A 478 19.51 7.03 9.97
CA ALA A 478 20.22 6.79 8.72
C ALA A 478 19.27 6.81 7.50
N PHE A 479 18.04 6.31 7.66
CA PHE A 479 17.02 6.37 6.60
C PHE A 479 16.64 7.83 6.27
N VAL A 480 16.39 8.66 7.28
CA VAL A 480 16.06 10.09 7.07
C VAL A 480 17.25 10.84 6.46
N GLU A 481 18.47 10.59 6.93
CA GLU A 481 19.70 11.16 6.35
C GLU A 481 19.84 10.77 4.87
N MET A 482 19.59 9.50 4.53
CA MET A 482 19.62 9.01 3.15
C MET A 482 18.56 9.71 2.28
N CYS A 483 17.37 10.03 2.82
CA CYS A 483 16.35 10.78 2.09
C CYS A 483 16.76 12.23 1.75
N ALA A 484 17.85 12.75 2.31
CA ALA A 484 18.37 14.08 1.97
C ALA A 484 19.15 14.10 0.65
N ASP A 485 19.60 12.93 0.19
CA ASP A 485 20.37 12.77 -1.04
C ASP A 485 19.46 12.95 -2.28
N GLU A 486 19.88 13.80 -3.21
CA GLU A 486 19.10 14.13 -4.40
C GLU A 486 18.92 12.93 -5.35
N TYR A 487 19.91 12.05 -5.48
CA TYR A 487 19.78 10.85 -6.28
C TYR A 487 18.72 9.92 -5.68
N VAL A 488 18.73 9.76 -4.35
CA VAL A 488 17.71 8.98 -3.62
C VAL A 488 16.31 9.56 -3.83
N GLN A 489 16.15 10.88 -3.70
CA GLN A 489 14.87 11.53 -3.93
C GLN A 489 14.38 11.33 -5.36
N LYS A 490 15.25 11.54 -6.35
CA LYS A 490 14.91 11.35 -7.77
C LYS A 490 14.45 9.92 -8.03
N MET A 491 15.23 8.92 -7.62
CA MET A 491 14.88 7.51 -7.81
C MET A 491 13.58 7.13 -7.09
N THR A 492 13.35 7.69 -5.89
CA THR A 492 12.13 7.46 -5.11
C THR A 492 10.92 8.03 -5.82
N PHE A 493 10.97 9.28 -6.28
CA PHE A 493 9.84 9.92 -6.97
C PHE A 493 9.59 9.35 -8.36
N ASP A 494 10.63 9.07 -9.15
CA ASP A 494 10.45 8.45 -10.46
C ASP A 494 9.75 7.07 -10.30
N SER A 495 10.19 6.27 -9.32
CA SER A 495 9.57 4.97 -9.03
C SER A 495 8.16 5.12 -8.43
N TYR A 496 7.95 6.08 -7.53
CA TYR A 496 6.67 6.26 -6.84
C TYR A 496 5.60 6.86 -7.75
N LEU A 497 5.90 7.94 -8.48
CA LEU A 497 4.93 8.67 -9.28
C LEU A 497 4.51 7.92 -10.54
N TYR A 498 5.43 7.13 -11.13
CA TYR A 498 5.18 6.42 -12.38
C TYR A 498 5.01 4.91 -12.22
N LYS A 499 5.32 4.36 -11.03
CA LYS A 499 5.21 2.93 -10.72
C LYS A 499 5.97 2.03 -11.68
N THR A 500 7.04 2.57 -12.26
CA THR A 500 8.02 1.87 -13.08
C THR A 500 9.31 1.69 -12.30
N VAL A 501 9.97 0.54 -12.47
CA VAL A 501 11.31 0.36 -11.92
C VAL A 501 12.28 1.06 -12.87
N VAL A 502 12.76 2.23 -12.48
CA VAL A 502 13.78 2.94 -13.25
C VAL A 502 15.12 2.22 -13.04
N PRO A 503 15.83 1.81 -14.11
CA PRO A 503 17.17 1.27 -13.96
C PRO A 503 18.09 2.34 -13.35
N GLY A 504 18.70 2.02 -12.21
CA GLY A 504 19.64 2.91 -11.53
C GLY A 504 20.94 3.09 -12.29
N ASN A 505 21.71 4.11 -11.90
CA ASN A 505 23.09 4.27 -12.36
C ASN A 505 24.01 3.44 -11.44
N PRO A 506 24.75 2.43 -11.95
CA PRO A 506 25.58 1.55 -11.13
C PRO A 506 26.60 2.26 -10.22
N LEU A 507 27.11 3.42 -10.62
CA LEU A 507 28.06 4.20 -9.81
C LEU A 507 27.38 4.93 -8.65
N ASP A 508 26.23 5.55 -8.91
CA ASP A 508 25.44 6.23 -7.89
C ASP A 508 24.83 5.23 -6.89
N ASP A 509 24.43 4.07 -7.40
CA ASP A 509 23.95 2.92 -6.63
C ASP A 509 25.03 2.37 -5.67
N LEU A 510 26.28 2.28 -6.13
CA LEU A 510 27.41 1.89 -5.29
C LEU A 510 27.74 2.96 -4.24
N LYS A 511 27.73 4.24 -4.64
CA LYS A 511 27.94 5.38 -3.74
C LYS A 511 26.87 5.41 -2.65
N LEU A 512 25.62 5.18 -3.01
CA LEU A 512 24.49 5.09 -2.08
C LEU A 512 24.65 3.92 -1.11
N ALA A 513 25.07 2.75 -1.57
CA ALA A 513 25.33 1.60 -0.70
C ALA A 513 26.43 1.91 0.33
N ILE A 514 27.54 2.52 -0.11
CA ILE A 514 28.65 2.91 0.77
C ILE A 514 28.19 3.97 1.78
N ASN A 515 27.46 4.99 1.34
CA ASN A 515 26.94 6.04 2.21
C ASN A 515 25.94 5.49 3.23
N THR A 516 25.09 4.57 2.82
CA THR A 516 24.11 3.90 3.71
C THR A 516 24.82 3.07 4.78
N ILE A 517 25.82 2.27 4.39
CA ILE A 517 26.65 1.51 5.34
C ILE A 517 27.36 2.47 6.30
N GLY A 518 27.96 3.55 5.80
CA GLY A 518 28.61 4.57 6.61
C GLY A 518 27.66 5.21 7.63
N SER A 519 26.45 5.55 7.20
CA SER A 519 25.41 6.15 8.06
C SER A 519 24.94 5.17 9.14
N LEU A 520 24.73 3.90 8.79
CA LEU A 520 24.39 2.84 9.74
C LEU A 520 25.51 2.59 10.76
N VAL A 521 26.78 2.63 10.34
CA VAL A 521 27.93 2.49 11.23
C VAL A 521 28.01 3.68 12.18
N ARG A 522 27.87 4.92 11.68
CA ARG A 522 27.85 6.14 12.50
C ARG A 522 26.70 6.12 13.51
N ALA A 523 25.49 5.80 13.07
CA ALA A 523 24.31 5.74 13.94
C ALA A 523 24.46 4.68 15.03
N ASN A 524 25.06 3.52 14.72
CA ASN A 524 25.38 2.49 15.71
C ASN A 524 26.52 2.88 16.67
N ALA A 525 27.52 3.63 16.20
CA ALA A 525 28.58 4.16 17.05
C ALA A 525 28.01 5.18 18.05
N ILE A 526 27.17 6.11 17.59
CA ILE A 526 26.45 7.07 18.45
C ILE A 526 25.59 6.33 19.48
N ARG A 527 24.89 5.26 19.10
CA ARG A 527 24.13 4.40 20.04
C ARG A 527 25.02 3.83 21.14
N ARG A 528 26.24 3.39 20.82
CA ARG A 528 27.18 2.83 21.81
C ARG A 528 27.68 3.90 22.77
N GLU A 529 27.98 5.10 22.27
CA GLU A 529 28.42 6.22 23.10
C GLU A 529 27.28 6.76 23.99
N MET A 530 26.06 6.91 23.48
CA MET A 530 24.90 7.31 24.29
C MET A 530 24.56 6.30 25.39
N LYS A 531 24.79 4.99 25.14
CA LYS A 531 24.63 3.96 26.18
C LYS A 531 25.69 4.06 27.29
N LYS A 532 26.89 4.56 26.99
CA LYS A 532 27.95 4.80 27.99
C LYS A 532 27.67 6.04 28.85
N LEU A 533 26.94 7.02 28.29
CA LEU A 533 26.56 8.26 28.99
C LEU A 533 25.32 8.12 29.88
N ASN A 534 24.57 7.02 29.76
CA ASN A 534 23.39 6.70 30.57
C ASN A 534 23.68 5.68 31.69
N VAL A 535 24.93 5.60 32.17
CA VAL A 535 25.34 4.80 33.34
C VAL A 535 25.32 5.65 34.59
#